data_AF-A0A183SSN2-F1
#
_entry.id   AF-A0A183SSN2-F1
#
_cell.length_a   1.000
_cell.length_b   1.000
_cell.length_c   1.000
_cell.angle_alpha   90.00
_cell.angle_beta   90.00
_cell.angle_gamma   90.00
#
_symmetry.space_group_name_H-M   'P 1'
#
loop_
_entity.id
_entity.type
_entity.pdbx_description
1 polymer ?
#
loop_
_entity_poly.entity_id
_entity_poly.type
_entity_poly.pdbx_seq_one_letter_code
_entity_poly.pdbx_strand_id
1 'polypeptide(L)' 'MQLRWRGHLVRMDDERLPKRLFYGDVATGARQQIGQKRRYKDTLKKSLKQLQINSATWEDLTQDRPA' A
#
# COMPACT_ATOMS: atom_id res chain seq x y z
N MET A 1 1.04 -4.59 15.10
CA MET A 1 0.96 -4.43 13.63
C MET A 1 -0.19 -3.50 13.27
N GLN A 2 0.08 -2.33 12.66
CA GLN A 2 -0.93 -1.30 12.33
C GLN A 2 -1.61 -1.57 10.96
N LEU A 3 -2.26 -2.73 10.78
CA LEU A 3 -2.95 -3.05 9.52
C LEU A 3 -4.09 -2.09 9.21
N ARG A 4 -4.78 -1.59 10.24
CA ARG A 4 -5.86 -0.60 10.10
C ARG A 4 -5.40 0.68 9.38
N TRP A 5 -4.23 1.19 9.78
CA TRP A 5 -3.64 2.39 9.17
C TRP A 5 -3.12 2.12 7.75
N ARG A 6 -2.59 0.92 7.51
CA ARG A 6 -2.15 0.50 6.16
C ARG A 6 -3.32 0.28 5.20
N GLY A 7 -4.42 -0.29 5.66
CA GLY A 7 -5.66 -0.40 4.88
C GLY A 7 -6.27 0.97 4.60
N HIS A 8 -6.22 1.89 5.58
CA HIS A 8 -6.62 3.27 5.35
C HIS A 8 -5.76 3.93 4.26
N LEU A 9 -4.44 3.71 4.26
CA LEU A 9 -3.54 4.25 3.25
C LEU A 9 -3.83 3.73 1.83
N VAL A 10 -4.28 2.48 1.68
CA VAL A 10 -4.69 1.92 0.38
C VAL A 10 -5.95 2.60 -0.16
N ARG A 11 -6.89 2.96 0.73
CA ARG A 11 -8.15 3.64 0.41
C ARG A 11 -8.01 5.14 0.23
N MET A 12 -6.93 5.73 0.72
CA MET A 12 -6.66 7.15 0.48
C MET A 12 -6.54 7.37 -1.03
N ASP A 13 -6.92 8.56 -1.48
CA ASP A 13 -6.71 8.95 -2.87
C ASP A 13 -5.20 9.06 -3.18
N ASP A 14 -4.80 8.70 -4.41
CA ASP A 14 -3.39 8.66 -4.85
C ASP A 14 -2.75 10.05 -4.94
N GLU A 15 -3.55 11.11 -4.99
CA GLU A 15 -3.07 12.50 -4.91
C GLU A 15 -2.71 12.89 -3.48
N ARG A 16 -3.24 12.19 -2.47
CA ARG A 16 -2.95 12.52 -1.07
C ARG A 16 -1.49 12.24 -0.74
N LEU A 17 -0.84 13.26 -0.17
CA LEU A 17 0.58 13.24 0.21
C LEU A 17 1.02 11.97 0.93
N PRO A 18 0.27 11.39 1.89
CA PRO A 18 0.68 10.14 2.52
C PRO A 18 0.75 8.97 1.53
N LYS A 19 -0.29 8.73 0.72
CA LYS A 19 -0.30 7.63 -0.25
C LYS A 19 0.75 7.87 -1.34
N ARG A 20 0.89 9.12 -1.80
CA ARG A 20 1.94 9.53 -2.72
C ARG A 20 3.34 9.40 -2.13
N LEU A 21 3.57 9.57 -0.84
CA LEU A 21 4.90 9.40 -0.24
C LEU A 21 5.26 7.92 -0.05
N PHE A 22 4.29 7.10 0.35
CA PHE A 22 4.49 5.67 0.62
C PHE A 22 4.44 4.78 -0.64
N TYR A 23 3.58 5.11 -1.60
CA TYR A 23 3.45 4.43 -2.90
C TYR A 23 4.13 5.18 -4.04
N GLY A 24 4.61 6.42 -3.83
CA GLY A 24 5.62 7.21 -4.59
C GLY A 24 5.45 7.42 -6.10
N ASP A 25 4.32 7.05 -6.71
CA ASP A 25 3.92 7.26 -8.14
C ASP A 25 2.92 6.14 -8.48
N VAL A 26 1.63 6.40 -8.32
CA VAL A 26 0.55 5.55 -8.87
C VAL A 26 -0.15 6.23 -10.07
N ALA A 27 0.17 7.50 -10.38
CA ALA A 27 -0.56 8.24 -11.42
C ALA A 27 0.11 8.24 -12.81
N THR A 28 1.45 8.14 -12.93
CA THR A 28 2.11 8.37 -14.22
C THR A 28 3.32 7.46 -14.39
N GLY A 29 3.30 6.64 -15.44
CA GLY A 29 4.27 5.58 -15.72
C GLY A 29 5.67 6.04 -16.16
N ALA A 30 6.31 6.96 -15.43
CA ALA A 30 7.71 7.36 -15.66
C ALA A 30 8.54 7.12 -14.40
N ARG A 31 9.47 6.16 -14.47
CA ARG A 31 10.33 5.75 -13.34
C ARG A 31 11.36 6.82 -13.00
N GLN A 32 11.33 7.30 -11.75
CA GLN A 32 12.55 7.71 -11.05
C GLN A 32 12.83 6.70 -9.94
N GLN A 33 14.00 6.07 -10.00
CA GLN A 33 14.42 4.98 -9.12
C GLN A 33 14.82 5.52 -7.74
N ILE A 34 13.92 6.24 -7.07
CA ILE A 34 14.16 6.80 -5.74
C ILE A 34 13.89 5.68 -4.72
N GLY A 35 14.98 5.12 -4.19
CA GLY A 35 15.09 3.83 -3.52
C GLY A 35 14.36 3.62 -2.18
N GLN A 36 13.19 4.21 -1.96
CA GLN A 36 12.43 4.03 -0.71
C GLN A 36 11.08 3.32 -0.85
N LYS A 37 10.41 3.38 -2.01
CA LYS A 37 9.13 2.66 -2.26
C LYS A 37 9.18 1.16 -2.01
N ARG A 38 10.27 0.52 -2.46
CA ARG A 38 10.45 -0.94 -2.36
C ARG A 38 10.32 -1.37 -0.90
N ARG A 39 10.89 -0.59 0.02
CA ARG A 39 10.85 -0.82 1.47
C ARG A 39 9.44 -0.88 2.05
N TYR A 40 8.51 -0.01 1.62
CA TYR A 40 7.14 -0.03 2.14
C TYR A 40 6.39 -1.29 1.66
N LYS A 41 6.36 -1.55 0.35
CA LYS A 41 5.69 -2.74 -0.21
C LYS A 41 6.30 -4.04 0.32
N ASP A 42 7.61 -4.10 0.50
CA ASP A 42 8.31 -5.27 1.04
C ASP A 42 8.01 -5.48 2.53
N THR A 43 7.95 -4.40 3.31
CA THR A 43 7.56 -4.46 4.73
C THR A 43 6.09 -4.86 4.87
N LEU A 44 5.21 -4.36 4.01
CA LEU A 44 3.81 -4.76 3.95
C LEU A 44 3.68 -6.24 3.61
N LYS A 45 4.36 -6.71 2.56
CA LYS A 45 4.37 -8.12 2.15
C LYS A 45 4.89 -9.04 3.26
N LYS A 46 5.93 -8.63 3.99
CA LYS A 46 6.46 -9.37 5.16
C LYS A 46 5.42 -9.46 6.28
N SER A 47 4.76 -8.35 6.63
CA SER A 47 3.70 -8.35 7.65
C SER A 47 2.49 -9.19 7.25
N LEU A 48 2.09 -9.16 5.96
CA LEU A 48 0.99 -9.96 5.45
C LEU A 48 1.31 -11.46 5.46
N LYS A 49 2.54 -11.84 5.08
CA LYS A 49 3.01 -13.23 5.15
C LYS A 49 3.05 -13.76 6.59
N GLN A 50 3.42 -12.91 7.56
CA GLN A 50 3.37 -13.28 8.99
C GLN A 50 1.96 -13.53 9.50
N LEU A 51 0.95 -12.95 8.84
CA LEU A 51 -0.47 -13.11 9.18
C LEU A 51 -1.18 -14.13 8.29
N GLN A 52 -0.44 -14.82 7.40
CA GLN A 52 -0.97 -15.75 6.40
C GLN A 52 -2.01 -15.13 5.46
N ILE A 53 -1.93 -13.81 5.23
CA ILE A 53 -2.82 -13.09 4.31
C ILE A 53 -2.11 -12.96 2.96
N ASN A 54 -2.79 -13.37 1.89
CA ASN A 54 -2.28 -13.22 0.53
C ASN A 54 -2.20 -11.74 0.15
N SER A 55 -1.03 -11.28 -0.31
CA SER A 55 -0.83 -9.88 -0.69
C SER A 55 -1.69 -9.44 -1.88
N ALA A 56 -1.98 -10.35 -2.80
CA ALA A 56 -2.83 -10.08 -3.98
C ALA A 56 -4.31 -9.92 -3.59
N THR A 57 -4.79 -10.72 -2.64
CA THR A 57 -6.18 -10.65 -2.15
C THR A 57 -6.39 -9.55 -1.13
N TRP A 58 -5.33 -9.11 -0.43
CA TRP A 58 -5.44 -8.08 0.60
C TRP A 58 -5.88 -6.72 0.06
N GLU A 59 -5.39 -6.30 -1.10
CA GLU A 59 -5.75 -5.02 -1.70
C GLU A 59 -7.25 -4.98 -1.99
N ASP A 60 -7.78 -6.07 -2.55
CA ASP A 60 -9.20 -6.32 -2.82
C ASP A 60 -10.05 -6.33 -1.53
N LEU A 61 -9.63 -7.10 -0.52
CA LEU A 61 -10.27 -7.15 0.81
C LEU A 61 -10.31 -5.79 1.52
N THR A 62 -9.38 -4.89 1.19
CA THR A 62 -9.40 -3.54 1.75
C THR A 62 -10.29 -2.58 0.97
N GLN A 63 -10.64 -2.82 -0.29
CA GLN A 63 -11.60 -1.99 -1.03
C GLN A 63 -13.04 -2.25 -0.59
N ASP A 64 -13.36 -3.49 -0.20
CA ASP A 64 -14.73 -3.98 0.00
C ASP A 64 -15.32 -3.64 1.38
N ARG A 65 -15.34 -2.35 1.73
CA ARG A 65 -16.11 -1.87 2.89
C ARG A 65 -17.09 -0.78 2.45
N PRO A 66 -18.42 -1.00 2.55
CA PRO A 66 -19.38 0.05 2.30
C PRO A 66 -19.11 1.21 3.28
N ALA A 67 -19.25 2.43 2.76
CA ALA A 67 -18.96 3.67 3.47
C ALA A 67 -19.72 3.80 4.79
#